data_AF-A0A7X1CNZ3-F1
#
_entry.id   AF-A0A7X1CNZ3-F1
#
_cell.length_a   1.000
_cell.length_b   1.000
_cell.length_c   1.000
_cell.angle_alpha   90.00
_cell.angle_beta   90.00
_cell.angle_gamma   90.00
#
_symmetry.space_group_name_H-M   'P 1'
#
loop_
_entity.id
_entity.type
_entity.pdbx_description
1 polymer ?
#
loop_
_entity_poly.entity_id
_entity_poly.type
_entity_poly.pdbx_seq_one_letter_code
_entity_poly.pdbx_strand_id
1 'polypeptide(L)'
;MSEIQDVTLVMLRHNEAIWELYLANQAEQQTFDFYKDMKPFVDGVKETCDLWLSLVIPWVRTARPTYLGESQLQQVADNIQMIAVSAFNGKSFYKHFNDHYQSVDYTLKRVLEKAP
;
A
#
# COMPACT_ATOMS: atom_id res chain seq x y z
N MET A 1 -10.06 -16.06 9.54
CA MET A 1 -9.36 -14.84 9.13
C MET A 1 -10.38 -13.72 9.22
N SER A 2 -10.08 -12.64 9.93
CA SER A 2 -11.00 -11.50 10.05
C SER A 2 -10.99 -10.65 8.78
N GLU A 3 -12.02 -9.82 8.59
CA GLU A 3 -12.09 -8.90 7.45
C GLU A 3 -10.88 -7.95 7.38
N ILE A 4 -10.38 -7.50 8.54
CA ILE A 4 -9.13 -6.72 8.63
C ILE A 4 -7.96 -7.50 8.05
N GLN A 5 -7.81 -8.78 8.41
CA GLN A 5 -6.72 -9.62 7.91
C GLN A 5 -6.85 -9.83 6.39
N ASP A 6 -8.06 -10.09 5.90
CA ASP A 6 -8.33 -10.31 4.48
C ASP A 6 -7.96 -9.07 3.65
N VAL A 7 -8.44 -7.88 4.04
CA VAL A 7 -8.13 -6.63 3.34
C VAL A 7 -6.65 -6.27 3.49
N THR A 8 -6.02 -6.56 4.63
CA THR A 8 -4.57 -6.33 4.84
C THR A 8 -3.73 -7.22 3.92
N LEU A 9 -4.15 -8.46 3.65
CA LEU A 9 -3.49 -9.31 2.66
C LEU A 9 -3.63 -8.77 1.23
N VAL A 10 -4.78 -8.16 0.89
CA VAL A 10 -4.95 -7.48 -0.40
C VAL A 10 -4.03 -6.25 -0.49
N MET A 11 -3.92 -5.45 0.57
CA MET A 11 -2.97 -4.33 0.64
C MET A 11 -1.51 -4.77 0.44
N LEU A 12 -1.11 -5.90 1.02
CA LEU A 12 0.23 -6.47 0.79
C LEU A 12 0.43 -6.87 -0.67
N ARG A 13 -0.55 -7.52 -1.29
CA ARG A 13 -0.49 -7.86 -2.73
C ARG A 13 -0.39 -6.62 -3.61
N HIS A 14 -1.11 -5.55 -3.28
CA HIS A 14 -0.95 -4.27 -3.96
C HIS A 14 0.47 -3.72 -3.80
N ASN A 15 1.02 -3.72 -2.57
CA ASN A 15 2.37 -3.22 -2.31
C ASN A 15 3.43 -3.98 -3.12
N GLU A 16 3.31 -5.31 -3.24
CA GLU A 16 4.18 -6.14 -4.08
C GLU A 16 4.00 -5.84 -5.57
N ALA A 17 2.75 -5.77 -6.06
CA ALA A 17 2.48 -5.47 -7.48
C ALA A 17 3.00 -4.08 -7.89
N ILE A 18 2.91 -3.10 -6.99
CA ILE A 18 3.48 -1.76 -7.17
C ILE A 18 5.00 -1.82 -7.28
N TRP A 19 5.65 -2.63 -6.42
CA TRP A 19 7.10 -2.82 -6.44
C TRP A 19 7.57 -3.50 -7.73
N GLU A 20 6.88 -4.55 -8.17
CA GLU A 20 7.15 -5.23 -9.44
C GLU A 20 6.99 -4.30 -10.64
N LEU A 21 5.91 -3.51 -10.66
CA LEU A 21 5.67 -2.51 -11.71
C LEU A 21 6.78 -1.47 -11.76
N TYR A 22 7.24 -0.99 -10.60
CA TYR A 22 8.36 -0.06 -10.51
C TYR A 22 9.65 -0.67 -11.06
N LEU A 23 10.00 -1.88 -10.63
CA LEU A 23 11.21 -2.57 -11.10
C LEU A 23 11.17 -2.82 -12.62
N ALA A 24 10.02 -3.20 -13.16
CA ALA A 24 9.84 -3.37 -14.59
C ALA A 24 10.11 -2.06 -15.35
N ASN A 25 9.49 -0.95 -14.91
CA ASN A 25 9.70 0.37 -15.54
C ASN A 25 11.11 0.93 -15.33
N GLN A 26 11.76 0.60 -14.21
CA GLN A 26 13.15 0.97 -13.94
C GLN A 26 14.11 0.26 -14.88
N ALA A 27 13.88 -1.04 -15.14
CA ALA A 27 14.68 -1.83 -16.08
C ALA A 27 14.46 -1.35 -17.52
N GLU A 28 13.21 -1.16 -17.91
CA GLU A 28 12.82 -0.64 -19.22
C GLU A 28 11.49 0.13 -19.11
N GLN A 29 11.52 1.43 -19.38
CA GLN A 29 10.33 2.27 -19.27
C GLN A 29 9.25 1.80 -20.26
N GLN A 30 8.16 1.27 -19.72
CA GLN A 30 7.03 0.81 -20.51
C GLN A 30 6.17 2.01 -20.93
N THR A 31 5.55 1.90 -22.10
CA THR A 31 4.49 2.81 -22.51
C THR A 31 3.20 2.38 -21.83
N PHE A 32 2.48 3.33 -21.24
CA PHE A 32 1.19 3.09 -20.61
C PHE A 32 0.19 4.16 -21.05
N ASP A 33 -1.10 3.81 -21.02
CA ASP A 33 -2.21 4.72 -21.20
C ASP A 33 -2.78 5.13 -19.84
N PHE A 34 -3.01 6.43 -19.66
CA PHE A 34 -3.52 6.96 -18.40
C PHE A 34 -4.87 6.36 -18.01
N TYR A 35 -5.80 6.21 -18.96
CA TYR A 35 -7.17 5.78 -18.69
C TYR A 35 -7.34 4.26 -18.65
N LYS A 36 -6.52 3.53 -19.41
CA LYS A 36 -6.61 2.07 -19.51
C LYS A 36 -5.72 1.34 -18.50
N ASP A 37 -4.59 1.94 -18.13
CA ASP A 37 -3.58 1.25 -17.32
C ASP A 37 -3.40 1.96 -15.96
N MET A 38 -2.98 3.23 -15.96
CA MET A 38 -2.63 3.92 -14.71
C MET A 38 -3.83 4.17 -13.81
N LYS A 39 -4.88 4.80 -14.33
CA LYS A 39 -6.06 5.19 -13.56
C LYS A 39 -6.73 3.96 -12.92
N PRO A 40 -7.04 2.87 -13.65
CA PRO A 40 -7.65 1.69 -13.04
C PRO A 40 -6.76 1.05 -11.97
N PHE A 41 -5.44 1.01 -12.17
CA PHE A 41 -4.50 0.47 -11.20
C PHE A 41 -4.50 1.30 -9.90
N VAL A 42 -4.34 2.62 -10.00
CA VAL A 42 -4.29 3.52 -8.85
C VAL A 42 -5.64 3.59 -8.13
N ASP A 43 -6.75 3.59 -8.87
CA ASP A 43 -8.09 3.57 -8.29
C ASP A 43 -8.34 2.29 -7.48
N GLY A 44 -7.92 1.11 -8.00
CA GLY A 44 -8.05 -0.15 -7.27
C GLY A 44 -7.25 -0.19 -5.96
N VAL A 45 -6.04 0.39 -5.96
CA VAL A 45 -5.24 0.57 -4.74
C VAL A 45 -5.97 1.50 -3.77
N LYS A 46 -6.50 2.63 -4.26
CA LYS A 46 -7.23 3.61 -3.45
C LYS A 46 -8.48 3.02 -2.81
N GLU A 47 -9.32 2.32 -3.56
CA GLU A 47 -10.53 1.68 -3.04
C GLU A 47 -10.20 0.70 -1.90
N THR A 48 -9.11 -0.06 -2.07
CA THR A 48 -8.63 -0.99 -1.04
C THR A 48 -8.11 -0.24 0.20
N CYS A 49 -7.40 0.88 0.02
CA CYS A 49 -6.93 1.73 1.12
C CYS A 49 -8.09 2.33 1.91
N ASP A 50 -9.10 2.86 1.22
CA ASP A 50 -10.26 3.49 1.83
C ASP A 50 -11.06 2.46 2.65
N LEU A 51 -11.27 1.25 2.11
CA LEU A 51 -11.86 0.13 2.84
C LEU A 51 -11.01 -0.28 4.05
N TRP A 52 -9.71 -0.47 3.85
CA TRP A 52 -8.80 -0.88 4.90
C TRP A 52 -8.81 0.10 6.08
N LEU A 53 -8.67 1.41 5.82
CA LEU A 53 -8.73 2.45 6.85
C LEU A 53 -10.07 2.45 7.60
N SER A 54 -11.19 2.25 6.90
CA SER A 54 -12.51 2.20 7.53
C SER A 54 -12.63 1.09 8.59
N LEU A 55 -11.84 0.02 8.45
CA LEU A 55 -11.80 -1.12 9.36
C LEU A 55 -10.71 -0.98 10.44
N VAL A 56 -9.49 -0.60 10.04
CA VAL A 56 -8.34 -0.59 10.97
C VAL A 56 -8.33 0.60 11.92
N ILE A 57 -8.91 1.75 11.54
CA ILE A 57 -8.94 2.93 12.42
C ILE A 57 -9.84 2.69 13.65
N PRO A 58 -11.09 2.19 13.52
CA PRO A 58 -11.87 1.80 14.69
C PRO A 58 -11.19 0.73 15.55
N TRP A 59 -10.56 -0.26 14.91
CA TRP A 59 -9.85 -1.33 15.61
C TRP A 59 -8.67 -0.81 16.43
N VAL A 60 -7.77 0.00 15.85
CA VAL A 60 -6.58 0.49 16.57
C VAL A 60 -6.95 1.39 17.74
N ARG A 61 -8.04 2.18 17.61
CA ARG A 61 -8.53 3.07 18.67
C ARG A 61 -9.10 2.31 19.86
N THR A 62 -9.72 1.16 19.61
CA THR A 62 -10.40 0.33 20.62
C THR A 62 -9.47 -0.70 21.23
N ALA A 63 -8.79 -1.50 20.41
CA ALA A 63 -7.89 -2.56 20.86
C ALA A 63 -6.53 -2.04 21.37
N ARG A 64 -6.11 -0.84 20.92
CA ARG A 64 -4.85 -0.19 21.30
C ARG A 64 -3.63 -1.13 21.29
N PRO A 65 -3.37 -1.82 20.16
CA PRO A 65 -2.23 -2.72 20.04
C PRO A 65 -0.90 -1.98 20.31
N THR A 66 0.02 -2.64 21.02
CA THR A 66 1.31 -2.04 21.36
C THR A 66 2.10 -1.67 20.11
N TYR A 67 2.66 -0.45 20.09
CA TYR A 67 3.50 0.09 19.01
C TYR A 67 2.81 0.23 17.63
N LEU A 68 1.48 0.24 17.58
CA LEU A 68 0.74 0.49 16.35
C LEU A 68 -0.32 1.56 16.60
N GLY A 69 -0.15 2.72 15.95
CA GLY A 69 -1.01 3.89 16.11
C GLY A 69 -1.71 4.29 14.81
N GLU A 70 -2.81 5.03 14.96
CA GLU A 70 -3.62 5.55 13.84
C GLU A 70 -2.82 6.35 12.82
N SER A 71 -1.89 7.21 13.25
CA SER A 71 -1.06 7.99 12.33
C SER A 71 -0.18 7.12 11.44
N GLN A 72 0.31 5.98 11.94
CA GLN A 72 1.08 5.03 11.14
C GLN A 72 0.21 4.35 10.10
N LEU A 73 -1.04 4.03 10.44
CA LEU A 73 -2.00 3.42 9.50
C LEU A 73 -2.37 4.42 8.39
N GLN A 74 -2.60 5.69 8.72
CA GLN A 74 -2.85 6.71 7.71
C GLN A 74 -1.64 6.88 6.78
N GLN A 75 -0.42 6.92 7.34
CA GLN A 75 0.81 6.99 6.55
C GLN A 75 0.99 5.80 5.61
N VAL A 76 0.55 4.59 6.01
CA VAL A 76 0.56 3.42 5.11
C VAL A 76 -0.32 3.67 3.89
N ALA A 77 -1.55 4.15 4.08
CA ALA A 77 -2.47 4.44 2.99
C ALA A 77 -1.95 5.56 2.08
N ASP A 78 -1.34 6.60 2.65
CA ASP A 78 -0.77 7.71 1.87
C ASP A 78 0.45 7.24 1.05
N ASN A 79 1.36 6.48 1.69
CA ASN A 79 2.57 5.97 1.05
C ASN A 79 2.23 5.03 -0.10
N ILE A 80 1.38 4.02 0.12
CA ILE A 80 1.06 3.03 -0.92
C ILE A 80 0.38 3.69 -2.14
N GLN A 81 -0.50 4.66 -1.93
CA GLN A 81 -1.11 5.43 -3.03
C GLN A 81 -0.07 6.27 -3.78
N MET A 82 0.89 6.89 -3.06
CA MET A 82 1.98 7.65 -3.68
C MET A 82 2.87 6.75 -4.55
N ILE A 83 3.29 5.59 -4.03
CA ILE A 83 4.14 4.69 -4.79
C ILE A 83 3.39 3.98 -5.93
N ALA A 84 2.06 3.78 -5.82
CA ALA A 84 1.23 3.26 -6.90
C ALA A 84 1.28 4.14 -8.16
N VAL A 85 1.22 5.47 -7.99
CA VAL A 85 1.39 6.42 -9.10
C VAL A 85 2.84 6.43 -9.59
N SER A 86 3.80 6.48 -8.67
CA SER A 86 5.23 6.61 -8.97
C SER A 86 5.81 5.39 -9.71
N ALA A 87 5.19 4.21 -9.58
CA ALA A 87 5.62 2.97 -10.18
C ALA A 87 5.60 2.99 -11.72
N PHE A 88 4.73 3.81 -12.31
CA PHE A 88 4.66 4.01 -13.77
C PHE A 88 5.82 4.85 -14.32
N ASN A 89 6.64 5.44 -13.45
CA ASN A 89 7.83 6.20 -13.82
C ASN A 89 9.09 5.48 -13.33
N GLY A 90 9.81 4.84 -14.24
CA GLY A 90 11.05 4.13 -13.95
C GLY A 90 12.19 5.02 -13.44
N LYS A 91 12.07 6.34 -13.60
CA LYS A 91 13.04 7.33 -13.09
C LYS A 91 12.73 7.78 -11.66
N SER A 92 11.66 7.28 -11.04
CA SER A 92 11.36 7.52 -9.63
C SER A 92 12.55 7.13 -8.75
N PHE A 93 12.88 7.97 -7.77
CA PHE A 93 14.09 7.82 -6.97
C PHE A 93 14.03 6.56 -6.10
N TYR A 94 14.88 5.59 -6.43
CA TYR A 94 14.88 4.25 -5.85
C TYR A 94 14.82 4.23 -4.33
N LYS A 95 15.67 5.01 -3.66
CA LYS A 95 15.73 4.99 -2.20
C LYS A 95 14.42 5.45 -1.57
N HIS A 96 13.78 6.50 -2.07
CA HIS A 96 12.48 6.95 -1.53
C HIS A 96 11.39 5.91 -1.82
N PHE A 97 11.37 5.34 -3.02
CA PHE A 97 10.42 4.30 -3.37
C PHE A 97 10.55 3.08 -2.44
N ASN A 98 11.77 2.57 -2.28
CA ASN A 98 12.05 1.43 -1.42
C ASN A 98 11.73 1.72 0.06
N ASP A 99 12.07 2.91 0.56
CA ASP A 99 11.78 3.29 1.94
C ASP A 99 10.24 3.29 2.20
N HIS A 100 9.43 3.78 1.25
CA HIS A 100 7.97 3.72 1.34
C HIS A 100 7.43 2.29 1.23
N TYR A 101 7.90 1.51 0.25
CA TYR A 101 7.52 0.11 0.06
C TYR A 101 7.77 -0.74 1.32
N GLN A 102 8.97 -0.63 1.91
CA GLN A 102 9.34 -1.35 3.13
C GLN A 102 8.53 -0.89 4.34
N SER A 103 8.28 0.43 4.47
CA SER A 103 7.48 0.98 5.56
C SER A 103 6.02 0.50 5.52
N VAL A 104 5.45 0.40 4.31
CA VAL A 104 4.10 -0.14 4.08
C VAL A 104 4.07 -1.62 4.45
N ASP A 105 4.98 -2.42 3.87
CA ASP A 105 5.06 -3.87 4.12
C ASP A 105 5.17 -4.20 5.61
N TYR A 106 6.11 -3.55 6.31
CA TYR A 106 6.34 -3.77 7.73
C TYR A 106 5.08 -3.50 8.57
N THR A 107 4.41 -2.38 8.32
CA THR A 107 3.24 -1.97 9.09
C THR A 107 2.03 -2.86 8.81
N LEU A 108 1.82 -3.26 7.55
CA LEU A 108 0.75 -4.19 7.17
C LEU A 108 0.96 -5.58 7.81
N LYS A 109 2.20 -6.10 7.82
CA LYS A 109 2.53 -7.36 8.51
C LYS A 109 2.27 -7.28 10.01
N ARG A 110 2.55 -6.13 10.63
CA ARG A 110 2.21 -5.89 12.05
C ARG A 110 0.71 -5.89 12.29
N VAL A 111 -0.08 -5.31 11.38
CA VAL A 111 -1.54 -5.37 11.45
C VAL A 111 -2.03 -6.81 11.36
N LEU A 112 -1.50 -7.62 10.44
CA LEU A 112 -1.85 -9.06 10.35
C LEU A 112 -1.55 -9.83 11.64
N GLU A 113 -0.43 -9.54 12.29
CA GLU A 113 -0.02 -10.20 13.54
C GLU A 113 -0.93 -9.82 14.72
N LYS A 114 -1.39 -8.57 14.79
CA LYS A 114 -2.14 -8.03 15.94
C LYS A 114 -3.65 -8.06 15.76
N ALA A 115 -4.14 -8.06 14.53
CA ALA A 115 -5.57 -8.11 14.25
C ALA A 115 -6.16 -9.46 14.68
N PRO A 116 -7.38 -9.45 15.25
CA PRO A 116 -8.05 -10.66 15.74
C PRO A 116 -8.39 -11.65 14.63
#